data_AF-B7G5A8-F1
#
_entry.id   AF-B7G5A8-F1
#
_cell.length_a   1.000
_cell.length_b   1.000
_cell.length_c   1.000
_cell.angle_alpha   90.00
_cell.angle_beta   90.00
_cell.angle_gamma   90.00
#
_symmetry.space_group_name_H-M   'P 1'
#
loop_
_entity.id
_entity.type
_entity.pdbx_description
1 polymer ?
#
loop_
_entity_poly.entity_id
_entity_poly.type
_entity_poly.pdbx_seq_one_letter_code
_entity_poly.pdbx_strand_id
1 'polypeptide(L)'
;MAPAAILRSHDFADSDIPLIDIASDEIERMRNPKDDCRRYHSFPPACLALLMSIEGNHRCVDCGEPNPQWAAVRYGGLLCLQCSGVHRSLGVQVSSVRSISMDDWSLEELLSMLEGGNRQLTGFFERHALSVEGCSVNSKTITPENVTRLRYKTKAALFYRKQMELHVQKILDSGPYRGRESSRRNHCHLERRNTTLE
;
A
#
# COMPACT_ATOMS: atom_id res chain seq x y z
N MET A 1 -43.60 39.77 30.06
CA MET A 1 -42.75 40.06 28.89
C MET A 1 -41.31 39.90 29.31
N ALA A 2 -40.69 38.76 28.98
CA ALA A 2 -39.29 38.47 29.23
C ALA A 2 -38.51 38.62 27.90
N PRO A 3 -37.25 39.10 27.91
CA PRO A 3 -36.54 39.37 26.68
C PRO A 3 -36.08 38.08 26.00
N ALA A 4 -36.18 38.07 24.68
CA ALA A 4 -35.71 36.98 23.82
C ALA A 4 -34.19 36.82 23.94
N ALA A 5 -33.74 35.67 24.42
CA ALA A 5 -32.34 35.28 24.33
C ALA A 5 -32.02 34.91 22.88
N ILE A 6 -31.29 35.81 22.22
CA ILE A 6 -30.63 35.53 20.95
C ILE A 6 -29.59 34.44 21.22
N LEU A 7 -29.89 33.19 20.80
CA LEU A 7 -28.89 32.14 20.72
C LEU A 7 -27.86 32.57 19.66
N ARG A 8 -26.74 33.11 20.13
CA ARG A 8 -25.56 33.35 19.32
C ARG A 8 -25.08 32.00 18.79
N SER A 9 -24.94 31.93 17.46
CA SER A 9 -24.16 30.93 16.76
C SER A 9 -22.75 30.90 17.36
N HIS A 10 -22.50 29.96 18.28
CA HIS A 10 -21.19 29.68 18.82
C HIS A 10 -20.67 28.42 18.12
N ASP A 11 -19.76 28.63 17.19
CA ASP A 11 -18.56 27.82 16.96
C ASP A 11 -18.74 26.29 17.03
N PHE A 12 -19.22 25.68 15.94
CA PHE A 12 -18.74 24.34 15.61
C PHE A 12 -17.42 24.53 14.88
N ALA A 13 -16.34 24.41 15.65
CA ALA A 13 -14.98 24.41 15.15
C ALA A 13 -14.87 23.53 13.91
N ASP A 14 -14.26 24.10 12.88
CA ASP A 14 -13.63 23.42 11.76
C ASP A 14 -12.59 22.45 12.36
N SER A 15 -13.06 21.28 12.80
CA SER A 15 -12.18 20.25 13.34
C SER A 15 -11.54 19.59 12.13
N ASP A 16 -10.32 20.00 11.81
CA ASP A 16 -9.44 19.29 10.88
C ASP A 16 -9.25 17.85 11.39
N ILE A 17 -10.17 16.95 11.03
CA ILE A 17 -10.07 15.53 11.38
C ILE A 17 -8.84 14.99 10.64
N PRO A 18 -7.85 14.42 11.34
CA PRO A 18 -6.68 13.85 10.70
C PRO A 18 -7.08 12.85 9.62
N LEU A 19 -6.47 12.95 8.42
CA LEU A 19 -6.77 12.07 7.30
C LEU A 19 -6.68 10.58 7.67
N ILE A 20 -5.80 10.24 8.62
CA ILE A 20 -5.65 8.88 9.12
C ILE A 20 -6.89 8.36 9.86
N ASP A 21 -7.59 9.22 10.59
CA ASP A 21 -8.80 8.82 11.32
C ASP A 21 -9.95 8.58 10.33
N ILE A 22 -10.06 9.41 9.29
CA ILE A 22 -11.03 9.21 8.20
C ILE A 22 -10.76 7.89 7.46
N ALA A 23 -9.49 7.61 7.14
CA ALA A 23 -9.11 6.36 6.49
C ALA A 23 -9.31 5.14 7.40
N SER A 24 -9.04 5.26 8.72
CA SER A 24 -9.34 4.20 9.68
C SER A 24 -10.83 3.87 9.68
N ASP A 25 -11.69 4.88 9.60
CA ASP A 25 -13.14 4.70 9.54
C ASP A 25 -13.58 4.00 8.24
N GLU A 26 -12.99 4.34 7.10
CA GLU A 26 -13.22 3.63 5.82
C GLU A 26 -12.83 2.15 5.92
N ILE A 27 -11.67 1.85 6.52
CA ILE A 27 -11.15 0.50 6.73
C ILE A 27 -12.06 -0.32 7.64
N GLU A 28 -12.53 0.27 8.75
CA GLU A 28 -13.39 -0.43 9.70
C GLU A 28 -14.77 -0.74 9.12
N ARG A 29 -15.31 0.12 8.24
CA ARG A 29 -16.54 -0.20 7.49
C ARG A 29 -16.37 -1.43 6.58
N MET A 30 -15.19 -1.61 5.99
CA MET A 30 -14.89 -2.80 5.18
C MET A 30 -14.76 -4.08 6.02
N ARG A 31 -14.54 -3.99 7.34
CA ARG A 31 -14.44 -5.14 8.25
C ARG A 31 -15.80 -5.76 8.57
N ASN A 32 -16.92 -5.03 8.39
CA ASN A 32 -18.25 -5.48 8.76
C ASN A 32 -18.92 -6.33 7.67
N PRO A 33 -19.20 -7.64 7.91
CA PRO A 33 -19.80 -8.53 6.91
C PRO A 33 -21.24 -8.16 6.51
N LYS A 34 -21.93 -7.32 7.31
CA LYS A 34 -23.32 -6.91 7.03
C LYS A 34 -23.42 -5.76 6.02
N ASP A 35 -22.30 -5.13 5.69
CA ASP A 35 -22.22 -4.04 4.71
C ASP A 35 -21.88 -4.54 3.29
N ASP A 36 -21.96 -5.86 3.05
CA ASP A 36 -21.60 -6.59 1.80
C ASP A 36 -22.40 -6.16 0.54
N CYS A 37 -23.37 -5.23 0.67
CA CYS A 37 -24.11 -4.69 -0.48
C CYS A 37 -23.49 -3.43 -1.11
N ARG A 38 -22.36 -2.92 -0.59
CA ARG A 38 -21.59 -1.84 -1.20
C ARG A 38 -20.12 -2.22 -1.27
N ARG A 39 -19.78 -3.15 -2.17
CA ARG A 39 -18.40 -3.27 -2.64
C ARG A 39 -17.97 -1.90 -3.14
N TYR A 40 -16.92 -1.34 -2.55
CA TYR A 40 -16.29 -0.16 -3.13
C TYR A 40 -15.71 -0.61 -4.47
N HIS A 41 -16.34 -0.18 -5.56
CA HIS A 41 -15.90 -0.46 -6.95
C HIS A 41 -14.64 0.34 -7.31
N SER A 42 -13.86 0.75 -6.32
CA SER A 42 -12.67 1.58 -6.39
C SER A 42 -11.99 1.65 -5.02
N PHE A 43 -10.75 2.11 -4.99
CA PHE A 43 -10.01 2.36 -3.76
C PHE A 43 -10.69 3.47 -2.92
N PRO A 44 -10.94 3.27 -1.62
CA PRO A 44 -11.58 4.27 -0.76
C PRO A 44 -10.88 5.64 -0.78
N PRO A 45 -11.61 6.77 -0.86
CA PRO A 45 -11.01 8.09 -1.08
C PRO A 45 -9.98 8.55 -0.05
N ALA A 46 -10.25 8.39 1.26
CA ALA A 46 -9.30 8.82 2.29
C ALA A 46 -8.07 7.91 2.31
N CYS A 47 -8.28 6.60 2.13
CA CYS A 47 -7.19 5.64 1.94
C CYS A 47 -6.35 6.00 0.70
N LEU A 48 -6.96 6.43 -0.40
CA LEU A 48 -6.26 6.82 -1.62
C LEU A 48 -5.38 8.05 -1.38
N ALA A 49 -5.88 9.04 -0.66
CA ALA A 49 -5.12 10.22 -0.28
C ALA A 49 -3.90 9.83 0.59
N LEU A 50 -4.06 8.90 1.54
CA LEU A 50 -2.93 8.34 2.28
C LEU A 50 -1.94 7.63 1.36
N LEU A 51 -2.42 6.73 0.50
CA LEU A 51 -1.60 5.97 -0.43
C LEU A 51 -0.76 6.91 -1.32
N MET A 52 -1.34 7.99 -1.82
CA MET A 52 -0.65 8.94 -2.70
C MET A 52 0.32 9.86 -1.94
N SER A 53 0.15 10.02 -0.63
CA SER A 53 1.12 10.76 0.21
C SER A 53 2.39 9.97 0.52
N ILE A 54 2.40 8.66 0.28
CA ILE A 54 3.57 7.80 0.48
C ILE A 54 4.67 8.15 -0.54
N GLU A 55 5.89 8.34 -0.04
CA GLU A 55 7.05 8.64 -0.88
C GLU A 55 7.25 7.61 -2.01
N GLY A 56 7.45 8.12 -3.23
CA GLY A 56 7.67 7.33 -4.44
C GLY A 56 6.41 6.86 -5.16
N ASN A 57 5.22 6.95 -4.53
CA ASN A 57 3.97 6.47 -5.14
C ASN A 57 3.48 7.32 -6.32
N HIS A 58 4.00 8.53 -6.49
CA HIS A 58 3.74 9.39 -7.64
C HIS A 58 4.39 8.89 -8.95
N ARG A 59 5.18 7.80 -8.90
CA ARG A 59 5.85 7.19 -10.06
C ARG A 59 5.69 5.67 -10.04
N CYS A 60 5.53 5.06 -11.20
CA CYS A 60 5.53 3.62 -11.38
C CYS A 60 6.82 3.00 -10.81
N VAL A 61 6.67 1.94 -10.01
CA VAL A 61 7.83 1.29 -9.35
C VAL A 61 8.80 0.62 -10.33
N ASP A 62 8.32 0.25 -11.52
CA ASP A 62 9.12 -0.51 -12.49
C ASP A 62 9.82 0.39 -13.52
N CYS A 63 9.14 1.41 -14.04
CA CYS A 63 9.66 2.26 -15.12
C CYS A 63 9.74 3.75 -14.78
N GLY A 64 9.21 4.20 -13.64
CA GLY A 64 9.26 5.59 -13.21
C GLY A 64 8.24 6.53 -13.86
N GLU A 65 7.36 6.02 -14.74
CA GLU A 65 6.25 6.77 -15.36
C GLU A 65 5.38 7.44 -14.29
N PRO A 66 5.03 8.74 -14.42
CA PRO A 66 4.23 9.44 -13.43
C PRO A 66 2.79 8.91 -13.32
N ASN A 67 2.14 9.23 -12.19
CA ASN A 67 0.72 8.99 -11.93
C ASN A 67 0.25 7.54 -12.17
N PRO A 68 0.91 6.53 -11.58
CA PRO A 68 0.49 5.14 -11.74
C PRO A 68 -0.94 4.91 -11.20
N GLN A 69 -1.81 4.28 -12.00
CA GLN A 69 -3.22 4.00 -11.65
C GLN A 69 -3.51 2.51 -11.42
N TRP A 70 -2.48 1.67 -11.45
CA TRP A 70 -2.59 0.23 -11.19
C TRP A 70 -1.71 -0.15 -10.01
N ALA A 71 -2.01 -1.29 -9.40
CA ALA A 71 -1.35 -1.78 -8.21
C ALA A 71 -0.89 -3.22 -8.39
N ALA A 72 0.33 -3.53 -7.97
CA ALA A 72 0.81 -4.87 -7.69
C ALA A 72 0.57 -5.18 -6.21
N VAL A 73 -0.63 -5.66 -5.88
CA VAL A 73 -1.14 -5.74 -4.50
C VAL A 73 -0.22 -6.52 -3.57
N ARG A 74 0.28 -7.68 -4.02
CA ARG A 74 1.19 -8.53 -3.22
C ARG A 74 2.52 -7.89 -2.85
N TYR A 75 2.87 -6.82 -3.55
CA TYR A 75 4.09 -6.06 -3.30
C TYR A 75 3.79 -4.67 -2.71
N GLY A 76 2.52 -4.31 -2.52
CA GLY A 76 2.13 -2.99 -2.06
C GLY A 76 2.61 -1.85 -2.98
N GLY A 77 2.83 -2.11 -4.27
CA GLY A 77 3.46 -1.18 -5.20
C GLY A 77 2.51 -0.69 -6.31
N LEU A 78 2.70 0.55 -6.77
CA LEU A 78 1.95 1.16 -7.86
C LEU A 78 2.67 1.04 -9.22
N LEU A 79 1.89 0.78 -10.26
CA LEU A 79 2.29 0.51 -11.62
C LEU A 79 1.56 1.44 -12.61
N CYS A 80 2.24 1.78 -13.71
CA CYS A 80 1.58 2.36 -14.88
C CYS A 80 0.82 1.28 -15.68
N LEU A 81 0.07 1.70 -16.69
CA LEU A 81 -0.73 0.80 -17.53
C LEU A 81 0.15 -0.28 -18.20
N GLN A 82 1.28 0.11 -18.81
CA GLN A 82 2.16 -0.82 -19.51
C GLN A 82 2.76 -1.87 -18.56
N CYS A 83 3.33 -1.44 -17.42
CA CYS A 83 3.91 -2.36 -16.43
C CYS A 83 2.84 -3.27 -15.81
N SER A 84 1.61 -2.78 -15.63
CA SER A 84 0.50 -3.63 -15.20
C SER A 84 0.26 -4.81 -16.15
N GLY A 85 0.39 -4.59 -17.47
CA GLY A 85 0.30 -5.65 -18.48
C GLY A 85 1.40 -6.70 -18.35
N VAL A 86 2.64 -6.27 -18.07
CA VAL A 86 3.76 -7.19 -17.81
C VAL A 86 3.48 -8.02 -16.55
N HIS A 87 3.02 -7.39 -15.47
CA HIS A 87 2.68 -8.08 -14.22
C HIS A 87 1.55 -9.10 -14.40
N ARG A 88 0.54 -8.82 -15.23
CA ARG A 88 -0.51 -9.79 -15.58
C ARG A 88 0.08 -11.06 -16.21
N SER A 89 1.10 -10.93 -17.05
CA SER A 89 1.79 -12.09 -17.67
C SER A 89 2.59 -12.95 -16.68
N LEU A 90 2.89 -12.46 -15.47
CA LEU A 90 3.57 -13.22 -14.42
C LEU A 90 2.66 -14.22 -13.72
N GLY A 91 1.34 -14.05 -13.86
CA GLY A 91 0.34 -14.88 -13.21
C GLY A 91 -0.06 -14.40 -11.82
N VAL A 92 -1.31 -14.70 -11.46
CA VAL A 92 -1.97 -14.22 -10.24
C VAL A 92 -1.32 -14.73 -8.96
N GLN A 93 -0.43 -15.71 -8.96
CA GLN A 93 0.33 -16.13 -7.76
C GLN A 93 1.60 -15.31 -7.55
N VAL A 94 2.14 -14.73 -8.63
CA VAL A 94 3.35 -13.89 -8.56
C VAL A 94 2.96 -12.47 -8.23
N SER A 95 2.12 -11.86 -9.08
CA SER A 95 1.63 -10.51 -8.90
C SER A 95 0.12 -10.47 -9.13
N SER A 96 -0.62 -10.07 -8.11
CA SER A 96 -2.04 -9.72 -8.27
C SER A 96 -2.12 -8.26 -8.71
N VAL A 97 -2.81 -7.99 -9.82
CA VAL A 97 -2.92 -6.64 -10.41
C VAL A 97 -4.33 -6.11 -10.21
N ARG A 98 -4.47 -4.89 -9.67
CA ARG A 98 -5.72 -4.15 -9.51
C ARG A 98 -5.62 -2.75 -10.09
N SER A 99 -6.72 -2.24 -10.64
CA SER A 99 -6.96 -0.84 -10.96
C SER A 99 -7.38 -0.11 -9.70
N ILE A 100 -6.81 1.08 -9.48
CA ILE A 100 -7.18 1.92 -8.33
C ILE A 100 -8.65 2.37 -8.41
N SER A 101 -9.17 2.66 -9.61
CA SER A 101 -10.50 3.26 -9.79
C SER A 101 -11.56 2.33 -10.36
N MET A 102 -11.20 1.12 -10.80
CA MET A 102 -12.11 0.24 -11.56
C MET A 102 -12.29 -1.16 -10.99
N ASP A 103 -11.43 -1.59 -10.05
CA ASP A 103 -11.51 -2.92 -9.47
C ASP A 103 -12.03 -2.85 -8.03
N ASP A 104 -12.68 -3.93 -7.60
CA ASP A 104 -13.03 -4.16 -6.20
C ASP A 104 -11.75 -4.42 -5.38
N TRP A 105 -11.78 -3.99 -4.12
CA TRP A 105 -10.68 -4.16 -3.18
C TRP A 105 -11.14 -4.92 -1.94
N SER A 106 -10.36 -5.93 -1.53
CA SER A 106 -10.51 -6.51 -0.19
C SER A 106 -9.78 -5.67 0.87
N LEU A 107 -10.11 -5.91 2.13
CA LEU A 107 -9.46 -5.26 3.26
C LEU A 107 -7.95 -5.56 3.31
N GLU A 108 -7.57 -6.82 3.06
CA GLU A 108 -6.18 -7.27 2.98
C GLU A 108 -5.42 -6.57 1.84
N GLU A 109 -6.07 -6.45 0.67
CA GLU A 109 -5.48 -5.80 -0.50
C GLU A 109 -5.24 -4.31 -0.24
N LEU A 110 -6.19 -3.65 0.42
CA LEU A 110 -6.11 -2.24 0.82
C LEU A 110 -4.94 -1.99 1.78
N LEU A 111 -4.85 -2.79 2.85
CA LEU A 111 -3.78 -2.69 3.84
C LEU A 111 -2.40 -2.98 3.25
N SER A 112 -2.31 -3.92 2.31
CA SER A 112 -1.06 -4.21 1.59
C SER A 112 -0.51 -2.96 0.90
N MET A 113 -1.40 -2.14 0.32
CA MET A 113 -1.01 -0.90 -0.36
C MET A 113 -0.60 0.20 0.63
N LEU A 114 -1.35 0.38 1.72
CA LEU A 114 -1.07 1.41 2.73
C LEU A 114 0.24 1.15 3.52
N GLU A 115 0.58 -0.11 3.73
CA GLU A 115 1.79 -0.50 4.46
C GLU A 115 3.05 -0.57 3.57
N GLY A 116 2.86 -0.93 2.30
CA GLY A 116 3.93 -1.08 1.31
C GLY A 116 4.50 0.24 0.78
N GLY A 117 4.32 0.51 -0.51
CA GLY A 117 4.78 1.73 -1.18
C GLY A 117 6.06 1.59 -1.99
N ASN A 118 6.14 2.40 -3.05
CA ASN A 118 7.13 2.25 -4.11
C ASN A 118 8.56 2.52 -3.66
N ARG A 119 8.79 3.51 -2.78
CA ARG A 119 10.13 3.75 -2.22
C ARG A 119 10.64 2.54 -1.44
N GLN A 120 9.76 1.91 -0.64
CA GLN A 120 10.12 0.74 0.16
C GLN A 120 10.48 -0.45 -0.75
N LEU A 121 9.65 -0.72 -1.75
CA LEU A 121 9.85 -1.82 -2.68
C LEU A 121 11.10 -1.62 -3.54
N THR A 122 11.32 -0.41 -4.05
CA THR A 122 12.52 -0.04 -4.81
C THR A 122 13.78 -0.26 -3.98
N GLY A 123 13.81 0.27 -2.75
CA GLY A 123 14.95 0.09 -1.86
C GLY A 123 15.19 -1.39 -1.49
N PHE A 124 14.14 -2.20 -1.39
CA PHE A 124 14.30 -3.65 -1.22
C PHE A 124 15.00 -4.28 -2.42
N PHE A 125 14.59 -3.95 -3.65
CA PHE A 125 15.22 -4.49 -4.86
C PHE A 125 16.66 -4.01 -5.04
N GLU A 126 16.95 -2.74 -4.75
CA GLU A 126 18.31 -2.18 -4.80
C GLU A 126 19.26 -2.94 -3.86
N ARG A 127 18.86 -3.17 -2.59
CA ARG A 127 19.66 -3.92 -1.62
C ARG A 127 19.95 -5.37 -2.02
N HIS A 128 19.13 -5.95 -2.88
CA HIS A 128 19.29 -7.32 -3.38
C HIS A 128 19.92 -7.38 -4.79
N ALA A 129 20.45 -6.26 -5.30
CA ALA A 129 21.00 -6.14 -6.66
C ALA A 129 20.00 -6.54 -7.77
N LEU A 130 18.71 -6.26 -7.55
CA LEU A 130 17.61 -6.51 -8.49
C LEU A 130 17.10 -5.22 -9.15
N SER A 131 17.83 -4.12 -9.02
CA SER A 131 17.59 -2.90 -9.79
C SER A 131 17.94 -3.12 -11.27
N VAL A 132 17.45 -2.24 -12.15
CA VAL A 132 17.75 -2.29 -13.59
C VAL A 132 19.26 -2.23 -13.85
N GLU A 133 20.00 -1.52 -12.99
CA GLU A 133 21.45 -1.33 -13.08
C GLU A 133 22.26 -2.44 -12.39
N GLY A 134 21.68 -3.11 -11.38
CA GLY A 134 22.36 -4.15 -10.58
C GLY A 134 22.36 -5.55 -11.19
N CYS A 135 21.50 -5.81 -12.18
CA CYS A 135 21.49 -7.09 -12.90
C CYS A 135 22.67 -7.20 -13.88
N SER A 136 23.86 -7.55 -13.37
CA SER A 136 24.98 -8.03 -14.19
C SER A 136 24.64 -9.40 -14.77
N VAL A 137 24.03 -9.45 -15.95
CA VAL A 137 23.80 -10.70 -16.69
C VAL A 137 24.28 -10.54 -18.13
N ASN A 138 25.22 -11.41 -18.52
CA ASN A 138 25.87 -11.51 -19.83
C ASN A 138 24.93 -11.90 -20.99
N SER A 139 23.75 -11.29 -21.12
CA SER A 139 22.79 -11.64 -22.18
C SER A 139 22.45 -10.43 -23.03
N LYS A 140 22.84 -10.50 -24.30
CA LYS A 140 22.44 -9.56 -25.35
C LYS A 140 20.90 -9.48 -25.33
N THR A 141 20.36 -8.25 -25.23
CA THR A 141 18.94 -7.86 -25.16
C THR A 141 18.32 -7.74 -23.74
N ILE A 142 18.88 -6.84 -22.92
CA ILE A 142 18.22 -6.34 -21.70
C ILE A 142 17.17 -5.31 -22.12
N THR A 143 15.89 -5.70 -22.13
CA THR A 143 14.77 -4.75 -22.15
C THR A 143 14.26 -4.54 -20.72
N PRO A 144 13.72 -3.36 -20.37
CA PRO A 144 13.13 -3.11 -19.05
C PRO A 144 12.09 -4.17 -18.64
N GLU A 145 11.33 -4.68 -19.62
CA GLU A 145 10.33 -5.73 -19.39
C GLU A 145 10.94 -7.08 -18.99
N ASN A 146 12.08 -7.45 -19.59
CA ASN A 146 12.78 -8.70 -19.26
C ASN A 146 13.35 -8.63 -17.83
N VAL A 147 13.81 -7.44 -17.41
CA VAL A 147 14.27 -7.20 -16.04
C VAL A 147 13.11 -7.36 -15.05
N THR A 148 11.96 -6.71 -15.30
CA THR A 148 10.75 -6.88 -14.49
C THR A 148 10.37 -8.35 -14.36
N ARG A 149 10.31 -9.09 -15.48
CA ARG A 149 9.92 -10.51 -15.48
C ARG A 149 10.85 -11.38 -14.64
N LEU A 150 12.15 -11.11 -14.68
CA LEU A 150 13.14 -11.87 -13.91
C LEU A 150 13.10 -11.49 -12.43
N ARG A 151 13.06 -10.17 -12.13
CA ARG A 151 13.04 -9.60 -10.78
C ARG A 151 11.98 -10.24 -9.88
N TYR A 152 10.73 -10.29 -10.35
CA TYR A 152 9.61 -10.77 -9.54
C TYR A 152 9.53 -12.30 -9.38
N LYS A 153 10.34 -13.06 -10.12
CA LYS A 153 10.46 -14.53 -9.98
C LYS A 153 11.57 -14.95 -9.01
N THR A 154 12.39 -14.02 -8.55
CA THR A 154 13.49 -14.32 -7.62
C THR A 154 13.00 -14.78 -6.24
N LYS A 155 13.84 -15.50 -5.51
CA LYS A 155 13.58 -15.87 -4.10
C LYS A 155 13.43 -14.65 -3.20
N ALA A 156 14.16 -13.56 -3.47
CA ALA A 156 14.03 -12.31 -2.74
C ALA A 156 12.63 -11.69 -2.93
N ALA A 157 12.12 -11.65 -4.17
CA ALA A 157 10.76 -11.17 -4.43
C ALA A 157 9.68 -12.06 -3.78
N LEU A 158 9.87 -13.38 -3.78
CA LEU A 158 9.00 -14.32 -3.05
C LEU A 158 9.01 -14.03 -1.54
N PHE A 159 10.19 -13.82 -0.95
CA PHE A 159 10.33 -13.47 0.45
C PHE A 159 9.57 -12.18 0.78
N TYR A 160 9.76 -11.13 -0.02
CA TYR A 160 9.08 -9.84 0.18
C TYR A 160 7.55 -9.99 0.22
N ARG A 161 6.94 -10.62 -0.79
CA ARG A 161 5.47 -10.75 -0.83
C ARG A 161 4.93 -11.61 0.31
N LYS A 162 5.68 -12.63 0.74
CA LYS A 162 5.30 -13.46 1.89
C LYS A 162 5.37 -12.67 3.20
N GLN A 163 6.39 -11.83 3.37
CA GLN A 163 6.47 -10.95 4.54
C GLN A 163 5.38 -9.88 4.53
N MET A 164 5.02 -9.34 3.36
CA MET A 164 3.92 -8.39 3.23
C MET A 164 2.59 -9.01 3.69
N GLU A 165 2.28 -10.21 3.22
CA GLU A 165 1.08 -10.97 3.62
C GLU A 165 1.03 -11.20 5.14
N LEU A 166 2.12 -11.68 5.74
CA LEU A 166 2.21 -11.87 7.19
C LEU A 166 2.08 -10.57 7.98
N HIS A 167 2.63 -9.47 7.46
CA HIS A 167 2.54 -8.15 8.10
C HIS A 167 1.10 -7.61 8.08
N VAL A 168 0.42 -7.72 6.94
CA VAL A 168 -0.99 -7.33 6.80
C VAL A 168 -1.87 -8.13 7.75
N GLN A 169 -1.63 -9.44 7.89
CA GLN A 169 -2.38 -10.27 8.84
C GLN A 169 -2.21 -9.77 10.29
N LYS A 170 -0.99 -9.41 10.70
CA LYS A 170 -0.75 -8.85 12.04
C LYS A 170 -1.50 -7.54 12.26
N ILE A 171 -1.63 -6.71 11.23
CA ILE A 171 -2.38 -5.45 11.33
C ILE A 171 -3.87 -5.72 11.48
N LEU A 172 -4.41 -6.65 10.69
CA LEU A 172 -5.80 -7.08 10.80
C LEU A 172 -6.15 -7.57 12.21
N ASP A 173 -5.23 -8.28 12.85
CA ASP A 173 -5.37 -8.80 14.20
C ASP A 173 -5.18 -7.72 15.30
N SER A 174 -4.50 -6.62 14.97
CA SER A 174 -4.14 -5.55 15.93
C SER A 174 -5.25 -4.54 16.25
N GLY A 175 -6.42 -4.68 15.62
CA GLY A 175 -7.58 -3.79 15.80
C GLY A 175 -7.67 -2.70 14.72
N PRO A 176 -8.20 -1.50 15.06
CA PRO A 176 -8.37 -0.41 14.11
C PRO A 176 -7.05 0.07 13.50
N TYR A 177 -7.08 0.46 12.24
CA TYR A 177 -5.89 0.93 11.54
C TYR A 177 -5.40 2.27 12.09
N ARG A 178 -4.14 2.31 12.56
CA ARG A 178 -3.52 3.52 13.16
C ARG A 178 -2.44 4.16 12.30
N GLY A 179 -2.36 3.78 11.04
CA GLY A 179 -1.35 4.29 10.11
C GLY A 179 -0.05 3.50 10.13
N ARG A 180 0.67 3.61 9.01
CA ARG A 180 1.90 2.86 8.75
C ARG A 180 3.03 3.16 9.72
N GLU A 181 3.11 4.38 10.25
CA GLU A 181 4.13 4.77 11.25
C GLU A 181 3.93 3.99 12.55
N SER A 182 2.68 3.77 12.95
CA SER A 182 2.34 2.98 14.13
C SER A 182 2.80 1.52 13.96
N SER A 183 2.50 0.92 12.81
CA SER A 183 2.92 -0.43 12.44
C SER A 183 4.44 -0.61 12.49
N ARG A 184 5.21 0.40 12.05
CA ARG A 184 6.68 0.38 12.02
C ARG A 184 7.34 0.55 13.38
N ARG A 185 6.79 1.39 14.27
CA ARG A 185 7.36 1.59 15.62
C ARG A 185 7.35 0.31 16.45
N ASN A 186 6.31 -0.50 16.30
CA ASN A 186 6.18 -1.78 16.99
C ASN A 186 7.28 -2.78 16.59
N HIS A 187 7.77 -2.71 15.34
CA HIS A 187 8.89 -3.54 14.88
C HIS A 187 10.21 -3.13 15.53
N CYS A 188 10.52 -1.83 15.55
CA CYS A 188 11.75 -1.32 16.16
C CYS A 188 11.84 -1.59 17.68
N HIS A 189 10.72 -1.52 18.40
CA HIS A 189 10.69 -1.86 19.83
C HIS A 189 10.87 -3.35 20.11
N LEU A 190 10.37 -4.22 19.24
CA LEU A 190 10.51 -5.66 19.39
C LEU A 190 11.96 -6.11 19.12
N GLU A 191 12.61 -5.53 18.09
CA GLU A 191 14.02 -5.78 17.80
C GLU A 191 14.93 -5.33 18.96
N ARG A 192 14.68 -4.15 19.54
CA ARG A 192 15.45 -3.66 20.70
C ARG A 192 15.30 -4.52 21.95
N ARG A 193 14.13 -5.12 22.18
CA ARG A 193 13.90 -6.01 23.33
C ARG A 193 14.65 -7.34 23.17
N ASN A 194 14.70 -7.88 21.96
CA ASN A 194 15.42 -9.13 21.67
C ASN A 194 16.94 -8.97 21.75
N THR A 195 17.50 -7.79 21.49
CA THR A 195 18.94 -7.51 21.63
C THR A 195 19.42 -7.27 23.06
N THR A 196 18.52 -7.18 24.04
CA THR A 196 18.85 -6.99 25.48
C THR A 196 18.79 -8.29 26.30
N LEU A 197 18.56 -9.43 25.65
CA LEU A 197 18.44 -10.76 26.29
C LEU A 197 19.59 -11.71 25.92
N GLU A 198 20.68 -11.19 25.35
CA GLU A 198 21.95 -11.91 25.13
C GLU A 198 23.07 -11.36 26.02
#